data_AF-W7RNB1-F1
#
_entry.id   AF-W7RNB1-F1
#
_cell.length_a   1.000
_cell.length_b   1.000
_cell.length_c   1.000
_cell.angle_alpha   90.00
_cell.angle_beta   90.00
_cell.angle_gamma   90.00
#
_symmetry.space_group_name_H-M   'P 1'
#
loop_
_entity.id
_entity.type
_entity.pdbx_description
1 polymer ?
#
loop_
_entity_poly.entity_id
_entity_poly.type
_entity_poly.pdbx_seq_one_letter_code
_entity_poly.pdbx_strand_id
1 'polypeptide(L)'
;MSMDDYFYNGELMKCYEAAKMVTNEKEKAYAQKYIALLEEYDFAHYPKPTLYEEIQHVERADESYPESDKVVEIRSIKVEEAFADNIKQLEEVAKTGTANEKAQSFFTQGELFLFAHQYNESVHCFQQAVKENPNKAVYWGITGQTMHRFGWMPFDALGYLEQAINLDPTNPRWKWNKALVLIQLAKDLQMAPFMANAAIALEEALASCGEHQQSLKAAIQNTMNTMDSYVFS
;
A
#
# COMPACT_ATOMS: atom_id res chain seq x y z
N MET A 1 1.47 -23.04 -0.02
CA MET A 1 0.18 -22.34 -0.16
C MET A 1 -0.36 -22.62 -1.55
N SER A 2 -1.66 -22.91 -1.63
CA SER A 2 -2.42 -23.05 -2.87
C SER A 2 -2.70 -21.66 -3.49
N MET A 3 -3.25 -21.63 -4.72
CA MET A 3 -3.70 -20.37 -5.35
C MET A 3 -4.75 -19.66 -4.49
N ASP A 4 -5.68 -20.43 -3.91
CA ASP A 4 -6.73 -19.90 -3.02
C ASP A 4 -6.12 -19.29 -1.77
N ASP A 5 -5.15 -19.97 -1.15
CA ASP A 5 -4.47 -19.46 0.04
C ASP A 5 -3.82 -18.10 -0.26
N TYR A 6 -3.13 -17.97 -1.39
CA TYR A 6 -2.55 -16.69 -1.81
C TYR A 6 -3.61 -15.63 -2.09
N PHE A 7 -4.67 -15.98 -2.82
CA PHE A 7 -5.73 -15.04 -3.18
C PHE A 7 -6.44 -14.48 -1.94
N TYR A 8 -6.88 -15.35 -1.02
CA TYR A 8 -7.58 -14.93 0.18
C TYR A 8 -6.66 -14.27 1.21
N ASN A 9 -5.36 -14.55 1.16
CA ASN A 9 -4.35 -13.79 1.91
C ASN A 9 -3.94 -12.50 1.19
N GLY A 10 -4.56 -12.10 0.08
CA GLY A 10 -4.23 -10.86 -0.64
C GLY A 10 -2.81 -10.83 -1.22
N GLU A 11 -2.18 -12.00 -1.42
CA GLU A 11 -0.91 -12.18 -2.13
C GLU A 11 -1.19 -12.45 -3.62
N LEU A 12 -1.74 -11.44 -4.30
CA LEU A 12 -2.31 -11.56 -5.64
C LEU A 12 -1.26 -11.89 -6.69
N MET A 13 -0.03 -11.37 -6.55
CA MET A 13 1.06 -11.71 -7.48
C MET A 13 1.50 -13.16 -7.32
N LYS A 14 1.63 -13.64 -6.07
CA LYS A 14 1.93 -15.06 -5.81
C LYS A 14 0.80 -15.97 -6.29
N CYS A 15 -0.46 -15.55 -6.14
CA CYS A 15 -1.61 -16.26 -6.70
C CYS A 15 -1.50 -16.38 -8.22
N TYR A 16 -1.19 -15.26 -8.90
CA TYR A 16 -1.04 -15.23 -10.36
C TYR A 16 0.11 -16.11 -10.86
N GLU A 17 1.27 -16.06 -10.21
CA GLU A 17 2.41 -16.92 -10.54
C GLU A 17 2.09 -18.40 -10.31
N ALA A 18 1.49 -18.73 -9.17
CA ALA A 18 1.06 -20.10 -8.87
C ALA A 18 0.06 -20.62 -9.91
N ALA A 19 -0.89 -19.79 -10.34
CA ALA A 19 -1.87 -20.15 -11.37
C ALA A 19 -1.23 -20.45 -12.73
N LYS A 20 -0.21 -19.68 -13.13
CA LYS A 20 0.55 -19.93 -14.37
C LYS A 20 1.35 -21.23 -14.34
N MET A 21 1.72 -21.72 -13.16
CA MET A 21 2.49 -22.95 -13.00
C MET A 21 1.64 -24.23 -12.94
N VAL A 22 0.30 -24.11 -12.94
CA VAL A 22 -0.59 -25.28 -12.89
C VAL A 22 -0.49 -26.10 -14.18
N THR A 23 -0.06 -27.35 -14.05
CA THR A 23 0.03 -28.32 -15.14
C THR A 23 -1.04 -29.42 -15.05
N ASN A 24 -1.74 -29.52 -13.92
CA ASN A 24 -2.82 -30.48 -13.70
C ASN A 24 -4.07 -30.08 -14.50
N GLU A 25 -4.48 -30.92 -15.46
CA GLU A 25 -5.64 -30.66 -16.33
C GLU A 25 -6.96 -30.46 -15.56
N LYS A 26 -7.11 -31.04 -14.36
CA LYS A 26 -8.32 -30.84 -13.53
C LYS A 26 -8.39 -29.44 -12.91
N GLU A 27 -7.24 -28.83 -12.66
CA GLU A 27 -7.12 -27.50 -12.02
C GLU A 27 -6.90 -26.39 -13.03
N LYS A 28 -6.54 -26.71 -14.26
CA LYS A 28 -6.23 -25.74 -15.33
C LYS A 28 -7.36 -24.76 -15.61
N ALA A 29 -8.60 -25.27 -15.70
CA ALA A 29 -9.77 -24.41 -15.91
C ALA A 29 -10.03 -23.47 -14.72
N TYR A 30 -9.63 -23.88 -13.51
CA TYR A 30 -9.75 -23.07 -12.31
C TYR A 30 -8.64 -22.02 -12.23
N ALA A 31 -7.39 -22.41 -12.49
CA ALA A 31 -6.23 -21.50 -12.59
C ALA A 31 -6.43 -20.42 -13.66
N GLN A 32 -7.05 -20.76 -14.79
CA GLN A 32 -7.39 -19.81 -15.86
C GLN A 32 -8.34 -18.70 -15.37
N LYS A 33 -9.22 -18.96 -14.40
CA LYS A 33 -10.09 -17.93 -13.82
C LYS A 33 -9.28 -16.91 -13.02
N TYR A 34 -8.32 -17.37 -12.23
CA TYR A 34 -7.40 -16.47 -11.51
C TYR A 34 -6.53 -15.66 -12.47
N ILE A 35 -5.99 -16.29 -13.51
CA ILE A 35 -5.20 -15.58 -14.52
C ILE A 35 -6.03 -14.48 -15.17
N ALA A 36 -7.22 -14.81 -15.67
CA ALA A 36 -8.10 -13.84 -16.30
C ALA A 36 -8.52 -12.70 -15.35
N LEU A 37 -8.88 -13.03 -14.11
CA LEU A 37 -9.22 -12.04 -13.09
C LEU A 37 -8.05 -11.09 -12.79
N LEU A 38 -6.84 -11.63 -12.63
CA LEU A 38 -5.68 -10.86 -12.20
C LEU A 38 -4.99 -10.11 -13.34
N GLU A 39 -5.24 -10.48 -14.59
CA GLU A 39 -4.82 -9.72 -15.78
C GLU A 39 -5.55 -8.38 -15.91
N GLU A 40 -6.73 -8.23 -15.32
CA GLU A 40 -7.47 -6.96 -15.32
C GLU A 40 -6.85 -5.89 -14.40
N TYR A 41 -6.07 -6.29 -13.39
CA TYR A 41 -5.46 -5.40 -12.39
C TYR A 41 -4.06 -4.92 -12.77
N ASP A 42 -3.65 -5.20 -14.01
CA ASP A 42 -2.44 -4.66 -14.64
C ASP A 42 -1.13 -4.85 -13.85
N PHE A 43 -1.07 -5.85 -12.97
CA PHE A 43 0.10 -6.16 -12.15
C PHE A 43 1.37 -6.38 -12.97
N ALA A 44 1.22 -6.80 -14.24
CA ALA A 44 2.33 -6.95 -15.17
C ALA A 44 3.10 -5.65 -15.43
N HIS A 45 2.45 -4.48 -15.27
CA HIS A 45 3.05 -3.16 -15.50
C HIS A 45 3.54 -2.49 -14.22
N TYR A 46 3.41 -3.16 -13.06
CA TYR A 46 3.99 -2.65 -11.84
C TYR A 46 5.51 -2.49 -12.01
N PRO A 47 6.09 -1.36 -11.57
CA PRO A 47 7.52 -1.20 -11.49
C PRO A 47 8.12 -2.36 -10.70
N LYS A 48 9.15 -3.00 -11.27
CA LYS A 48 9.81 -4.14 -10.63
C LYS A 48 10.87 -3.62 -9.67
N PRO A 49 10.79 -3.94 -8.36
CA PRO A 49 11.89 -3.68 -7.46
C PRO A 49 13.19 -4.29 -8.02
N THR A 50 14.28 -3.56 -7.86
CA THR A 50 15.61 -4.02 -8.25
C THR A 50 16.24 -4.80 -7.10
N LEU A 51 17.40 -5.43 -7.34
CA LEU A 51 18.15 -6.12 -6.28
C LEU A 51 18.88 -5.14 -5.33
N TYR A 52 18.65 -3.84 -5.48
CA TYR A 52 19.27 -2.83 -4.64
C TYR A 52 18.57 -2.79 -3.28
N GLU A 53 19.33 -3.05 -2.21
CA GLU A 53 18.84 -2.87 -0.85
C GLU A 53 18.70 -1.38 -0.53
N GLU A 54 17.45 -0.94 -0.39
CA GLU A 54 17.13 0.39 0.07
C GLU A 54 16.73 0.38 1.54
N ILE A 55 17.18 1.40 2.28
CA ILE A 55 16.82 1.57 3.68
C ILE A 55 15.33 1.90 3.77
N GLN A 56 14.60 1.03 4.47
CA GLN A 56 13.20 1.26 4.81
C GLN A 56 13.12 2.00 6.15
N HIS A 57 12.40 3.12 6.18
CA HIS A 57 12.20 3.86 7.41
C HIS A 57 11.00 3.32 8.18
N VAL A 58 11.13 3.28 9.50
CA VAL A 58 10.07 2.87 10.40
C VAL A 58 9.17 4.06 10.71
N GLU A 59 7.86 3.82 10.77
CA GLU A 59 6.87 4.80 11.21
C GLU A 59 7.21 5.31 12.61
N ARG A 60 7.19 6.64 12.77
CA ARG A 60 7.46 7.30 14.06
C ARG A 60 6.26 7.21 15.00
N ALA A 61 6.47 7.60 16.26
CA ALA A 61 5.43 7.61 17.28
C ALA A 61 4.22 8.51 16.94
N ASP A 62 4.43 9.53 16.09
CA ASP A 62 3.39 10.44 15.59
C ASP A 62 2.72 9.95 14.29
N GLU A 63 2.93 8.69 13.91
CA GLU A 63 2.42 8.06 12.70
C GLU A 63 2.97 8.65 11.39
N SER A 64 4.03 9.45 11.46
CA SER A 64 4.73 9.99 10.29
C SER A 64 5.90 9.11 9.84
N TYR A 65 6.30 9.28 8.58
CA TYR A 65 7.55 8.74 8.05
C TYR A 65 8.53 9.89 7.76
N PRO A 66 9.85 9.66 7.79
CA PRO A 66 10.82 10.67 7.39
C PRO A 66 10.60 11.27 6.00
N GLU A 67 10.03 10.50 5.08
CA GLU A 67 9.67 10.95 3.74
C GLU A 67 8.62 12.09 3.76
N SER A 68 7.85 12.22 4.85
CA SER A 68 6.82 13.26 5.01
C SER A 68 7.34 14.57 5.61
N ASP A 69 8.61 14.63 6.03
CA ASP A 69 9.17 15.81 6.73
C ASP A 69 9.03 17.09 5.89
N LYS A 70 9.28 16.98 4.57
CA LYS A 70 9.20 18.13 3.67
C LYS A 70 7.79 18.70 3.54
N VAL A 71 6.78 17.84 3.66
CA VAL A 71 5.37 18.26 3.57
C VAL A 71 4.98 19.10 4.79
N VAL A 72 5.47 18.74 5.97
CA VAL A 72 5.25 19.52 7.20
C VAL A 72 5.88 20.91 7.06
N GLU A 73 7.11 20.98 6.55
CA GLU A 73 7.78 22.26 6.27
C GLU A 73 6.95 23.12 5.33
N ILE A 74 6.57 22.59 4.16
CA ILE A 74 5.84 23.34 3.13
C ILE A 74 4.47 23.81 3.64
N ARG A 75 3.73 22.97 4.35
CA ARG A 75 2.41 23.31 4.90
C ARG A 75 2.48 24.36 6.01
N SER A 76 3.64 24.56 6.63
CA SER A 76 3.83 25.61 7.64
C SER A 76 4.08 27.01 7.04
N ILE A 77 4.35 27.09 5.74
CA ILE A 77 4.63 28.35 5.04
C ILE A 77 3.35 29.18 4.92
N LYS A 78 3.36 30.38 5.50
CA LYS A 78 2.23 31.32 5.45
C LYS A 78 2.33 32.34 4.31
N VAL A 79 3.53 32.54 3.78
CA VAL A 79 3.79 33.49 2.70
C VAL A 79 3.51 32.80 1.38
N GLU A 80 2.51 33.28 0.65
CA GLU A 80 2.02 32.67 -0.59
C GLU A 80 3.12 32.54 -1.66
N GLU A 81 3.96 33.56 -1.82
CA GLU A 81 5.09 33.53 -2.76
C GLU A 81 6.09 32.41 -2.40
N ALA A 82 6.46 32.30 -1.13
CA ALA A 82 7.37 31.26 -0.66
C ALA A 82 6.76 29.85 -0.79
N PHE A 83 5.45 29.71 -0.60
CA PHE A 83 4.75 28.45 -0.82
C PHE A 83 4.79 28.08 -2.31
N ALA A 84 4.43 29.02 -3.19
CA ALA A 84 4.44 28.82 -4.64
C ALA A 84 5.83 28.46 -5.18
N ASP A 85 6.89 29.07 -4.64
CA ASP A 85 8.26 28.75 -5.03
C ASP A 85 8.69 27.35 -4.58
N ASN A 86 8.21 26.86 -3.42
CA ASN A 86 8.43 25.46 -3.03
C ASN A 86 7.71 24.49 -3.97
N ILE A 87 6.49 24.81 -4.41
CA ILE A 87 5.77 23.97 -5.39
C ILE A 87 6.52 23.92 -6.71
N LYS A 88 6.97 25.07 -7.24
CA LYS A 88 7.79 25.12 -8.46
C LYS A 88 9.08 24.30 -8.33
N GLN A 89 9.73 24.36 -7.16
CA GLN A 89 10.95 23.58 -6.93
C GLN A 89 10.67 22.07 -6.94
N LEU A 90 9.56 21.63 -6.33
CA LEU A 90 9.14 20.23 -6.40
C LEU A 90 8.90 19.79 -7.86
N GLU A 91 8.17 20.59 -8.63
CA GLU A 91 7.92 20.31 -10.05
C GLU A 91 9.21 20.24 -10.88
N GLU A 92 10.18 21.11 -10.60
CA GLU A 92 11.47 21.10 -11.28
C GLU A 92 12.28 19.85 -10.92
N VAL A 93 12.38 19.51 -9.62
CA VAL A 93 13.06 18.28 -9.16
C VAL A 93 12.42 17.03 -9.75
N ALA A 94 11.09 16.98 -9.86
CA ALA A 94 10.37 15.87 -10.48
C ALA A 94 10.73 15.70 -11.97
N LYS A 95 11.19 16.74 -12.66
CA LYS A 95 11.61 16.70 -14.07
C LYS A 95 13.09 16.37 -14.21
N THR A 96 13.95 17.02 -13.43
CA THR A 96 15.40 17.06 -13.70
C THR A 96 16.27 16.35 -12.65
N GLY A 97 15.70 15.97 -11.51
CA GLY A 97 16.43 15.28 -10.44
C GLY A 97 16.88 13.86 -10.79
N THR A 98 17.69 13.28 -9.91
CA THR A 98 17.96 11.84 -9.89
C THR A 98 16.68 11.04 -9.59
N ALA A 99 16.68 9.73 -9.87
CA ALA A 99 15.53 8.86 -9.60
C ALA A 99 15.00 8.99 -8.16
N ASN A 100 15.90 9.02 -7.17
CA ASN A 100 15.52 9.16 -5.75
C ASN A 100 14.95 10.55 -5.43
N GLU A 101 15.55 11.61 -5.97
CA GLU A 101 15.05 12.98 -5.79
C GLU A 101 13.69 13.18 -6.45
N LYS A 102 13.50 12.62 -7.66
CA LYS A 102 12.21 12.61 -8.35
C LYS A 102 11.16 11.85 -7.54
N ALA A 103 11.49 10.66 -7.06
CA ALA A 103 10.58 9.85 -6.26
C ALA A 103 10.15 10.59 -4.99
N GLN A 104 11.11 11.17 -4.25
CA GLN A 104 10.81 11.97 -3.06
C GLN A 104 9.99 13.22 -3.38
N SER A 105 10.27 13.89 -4.51
CA SER A 105 9.48 15.06 -4.95
C SER A 105 8.03 14.66 -5.27
N PHE A 106 7.83 13.59 -6.05
CA PHE A 106 6.50 13.08 -6.35
C PHE A 106 5.75 12.63 -5.08
N PHE A 107 6.44 11.98 -4.14
CA PHE A 107 5.84 11.62 -2.86
C PHE A 107 5.38 12.85 -2.08
N THR A 108 6.24 13.87 -1.97
CA THR A 108 5.92 15.15 -1.32
C THR A 108 4.72 15.83 -1.97
N GLN A 109 4.67 15.87 -3.30
CA GLN A 109 3.51 16.40 -4.04
C GLN A 109 2.24 15.58 -3.78
N GLY A 110 2.35 14.26 -3.75
CA GLY A 110 1.22 13.36 -3.48
C GLY A 110 0.60 13.58 -2.10
N GLU A 111 1.41 13.77 -1.07
CA GLU A 111 0.93 14.12 0.27
C GLU A 111 0.34 15.54 0.33
N LEU A 112 0.91 16.51 -0.37
CA LEU A 112 0.32 17.86 -0.46
C LEU A 112 -1.07 17.81 -1.12
N PHE A 113 -1.23 17.07 -2.21
CA PHE A 113 -2.54 16.83 -2.83
C PHE A 113 -3.50 16.09 -1.91
N LEU A 114 -3.00 15.12 -1.14
CA LEU A 114 -3.79 14.41 -0.13
C LEU A 114 -4.37 15.37 0.92
N PHE A 115 -3.53 16.27 1.46
CA PHE A 115 -3.97 17.32 2.40
C PHE A 115 -4.91 18.34 1.76
N ALA A 116 -4.85 18.52 0.45
CA ALA A 116 -5.77 19.36 -0.32
C ALA A 116 -7.05 18.62 -0.77
N HIS A 117 -7.25 17.36 -0.33
CA HIS A 117 -8.37 16.51 -0.72
C HIS A 117 -8.46 16.21 -2.23
N GLN A 118 -7.35 16.33 -2.95
CA GLN A 118 -7.22 15.99 -4.38
C GLN A 118 -6.71 14.55 -4.50
N TYR A 119 -7.60 13.58 -4.29
CA TYR A 119 -7.21 12.18 -4.11
C TYR A 119 -6.68 11.52 -5.39
N ASN A 120 -7.21 11.88 -6.56
CA ASN A 120 -6.76 11.31 -7.83
C ASN A 120 -5.33 11.76 -8.15
N GLU A 121 -5.06 13.05 -7.99
CA GLU A 121 -3.76 13.68 -8.15
C GLU A 121 -2.77 13.11 -7.13
N SER A 122 -3.21 12.93 -5.89
CA SER A 122 -2.42 12.31 -4.82
C SER A 122 -1.95 10.89 -5.20
N VAL A 123 -2.88 10.01 -5.58
CA VAL A 123 -2.56 8.64 -6.00
C VAL A 123 -1.67 8.66 -7.25
N HIS A 124 -1.95 9.52 -8.23
CA HIS A 124 -1.11 9.65 -9.42
C HIS A 124 0.34 10.01 -9.07
N CYS A 125 0.54 10.99 -8.18
CA CYS A 125 1.86 11.38 -7.70
C CYS A 125 2.55 10.23 -6.96
N PHE A 126 1.87 9.51 -6.08
CA PHE A 126 2.47 8.35 -5.40
C PHE A 126 2.85 7.23 -6.38
N GLN A 127 2.05 6.99 -7.41
CA GLN A 127 2.40 6.04 -8.48
C GLN A 127 3.64 6.48 -9.26
N GLN A 128 3.82 7.78 -9.51
CA GLN A 128 5.07 8.28 -10.09
C GLN A 128 6.25 8.10 -9.14
N ALA A 129 6.06 8.30 -7.82
CA ALA A 129 7.11 8.03 -6.83
C ALA A 129 7.57 6.57 -6.85
N VAL A 130 6.61 5.64 -6.90
CA VAL A 130 6.87 4.20 -7.07
C VAL A 130 7.60 3.88 -8.37
N LYS A 131 7.25 4.56 -9.47
CA LYS A 131 7.90 4.35 -10.77
C LYS A 131 9.35 4.82 -10.80
N GLU A 132 9.62 5.98 -10.21
CA GLU A 132 10.97 6.53 -10.13
C GLU A 132 11.85 5.76 -9.14
N ASN A 133 11.27 5.30 -8.03
CA ASN A 133 11.93 4.42 -7.09
C ASN A 133 11.02 3.27 -6.61
N PRO A 134 11.13 2.08 -7.23
CA PRO A 134 10.33 0.93 -6.86
C PRO A 134 10.84 0.19 -5.61
N ASN A 135 11.99 0.54 -5.06
CA ASN A 135 12.59 -0.17 -3.91
C ASN A 135 12.17 0.40 -2.56
N LYS A 136 11.42 1.50 -2.55
CA LYS A 136 10.99 2.16 -1.32
C LYS A 136 9.58 1.73 -0.91
N ALA A 137 9.49 0.95 0.16
CA ALA A 137 8.23 0.37 0.65
C ALA A 137 7.18 1.43 0.99
N VAL A 138 7.57 2.59 1.54
CA VAL A 138 6.63 3.64 1.94
C VAL A 138 5.85 4.21 0.75
N TYR A 139 6.46 4.30 -0.43
CA TYR A 139 5.77 4.78 -1.63
C TYR A 139 4.67 3.82 -2.06
N TRP A 140 4.94 2.52 -2.02
CA TRP A 140 3.92 1.48 -2.26
C TRP A 140 2.83 1.49 -1.18
N GLY A 141 3.24 1.50 0.09
CA GLY A 141 2.33 1.36 1.23
C GLY A 141 1.36 2.53 1.36
N ILE A 142 1.85 3.77 1.21
CA ILE A 142 1.01 4.98 1.24
C ILE A 142 0.08 5.03 0.02
N THR A 143 0.52 4.55 -1.16
CA THR A 143 -0.37 4.41 -2.32
C THR A 143 -1.54 3.49 -2.00
N GLY A 144 -1.26 2.26 -1.54
CA GLY A 144 -2.28 1.28 -1.21
C GLY A 144 -3.22 1.72 -0.08
N GLN A 145 -2.68 2.35 0.97
CA GLN A 145 -3.47 2.95 2.05
C GLN A 145 -4.42 4.04 1.53
N THR A 146 -3.92 4.94 0.68
CA THR A 146 -4.70 6.04 0.11
C THR A 146 -5.80 5.51 -0.79
N MET A 147 -5.47 4.55 -1.67
CA MET A 147 -6.43 3.88 -2.55
C MET A 147 -7.57 3.24 -1.76
N HIS A 148 -7.24 2.46 -0.72
CA HIS A 148 -8.26 1.85 0.15
C HIS A 148 -9.14 2.90 0.83
N ARG A 149 -8.54 3.94 1.40
CA ARG A 149 -9.25 4.96 2.18
C ARG A 149 -10.25 5.76 1.35
N PHE A 150 -9.98 5.95 0.06
CA PHE A 150 -10.75 6.85 -0.80
C PHE A 150 -11.47 6.14 -1.96
N GLY A 151 -11.65 4.83 -1.87
CA GLY A 151 -12.64 4.10 -2.68
C GLY A 151 -12.13 3.58 -4.03
N TRP A 152 -10.82 3.43 -4.19
CA TRP A 152 -10.29 2.60 -5.29
C TRP A 152 -10.60 1.12 -5.05
N MET A 153 -10.44 0.31 -6.10
CA MET A 153 -10.74 -1.11 -6.03
C MET A 153 -9.88 -1.80 -4.95
N PRO A 154 -10.47 -2.63 -4.06
CA PRO A 154 -9.73 -3.31 -3.01
C PRO A 154 -8.54 -4.13 -3.51
N PHE A 155 -8.68 -4.78 -4.67
CA PHE A 155 -7.59 -5.58 -5.27
C PHE A 155 -6.43 -4.72 -5.78
N ASP A 156 -6.67 -3.49 -6.26
CA ASP A 156 -5.60 -2.56 -6.59
C ASP A 156 -4.81 -2.19 -5.33
N ALA A 157 -5.51 -1.82 -4.25
CA ALA A 157 -4.88 -1.49 -2.97
C ALA A 157 -4.06 -2.66 -2.42
N LEU A 158 -4.57 -3.89 -2.53
CA LEU A 158 -3.83 -5.11 -2.15
C LEU A 158 -2.54 -5.28 -2.96
N GLY A 159 -2.55 -5.03 -4.27
CA GLY A 159 -1.34 -5.12 -5.09
C GLY A 159 -0.23 -4.20 -4.58
N TYR A 160 -0.56 -2.95 -4.27
CA TYR A 160 0.40 -1.99 -3.70
C TYR A 160 0.86 -2.41 -2.29
N LEU A 161 -0.05 -2.88 -1.44
CA LEU A 161 0.30 -3.33 -0.08
C LEU A 161 1.14 -4.61 -0.09
N GLU A 162 0.90 -5.54 -1.02
CA GLU A 162 1.71 -6.74 -1.21
C GLU A 162 3.16 -6.35 -1.55
N GLN A 163 3.36 -5.39 -2.46
CA GLN A 163 4.70 -4.87 -2.75
C GLN A 163 5.36 -4.19 -1.55
N ALA A 164 4.61 -3.36 -0.81
CA ALA A 164 5.12 -2.70 0.39
C ALA A 164 5.58 -3.72 1.45
N ILE A 165 4.81 -4.79 1.66
CA ILE A 165 5.13 -5.87 2.61
C ILE A 165 6.31 -6.71 2.12
N ASN A 166 6.43 -6.95 0.82
CA ASN A 166 7.58 -7.68 0.27
C ASN A 166 8.90 -6.90 0.47
N LEU A 167 8.86 -5.57 0.35
CA LEU A 167 10.02 -4.69 0.54
C LEU A 167 10.35 -4.44 2.02
N ASP A 168 9.33 -4.28 2.86
CA ASP A 168 9.47 -4.10 4.31
C ASP A 168 8.51 -5.04 5.06
N PRO A 169 8.88 -6.32 5.24
CA PRO A 169 8.04 -7.30 5.91
C PRO A 169 7.91 -7.05 7.41
N THR A 170 8.70 -6.14 7.97
CA THR A 170 8.68 -5.79 9.40
C THR A 170 7.77 -4.60 9.69
N ASN A 171 7.25 -3.92 8.68
CA ASN A 171 6.39 -2.78 8.90
C ASN A 171 4.95 -3.19 9.32
N PRO A 172 4.52 -2.87 10.54
CA PRO A 172 3.18 -3.22 11.01
C PRO A 172 2.07 -2.45 10.28
N ARG A 173 2.33 -1.24 9.77
CA ARG A 173 1.32 -0.40 9.11
C ARG A 173 0.83 -1.06 7.82
N TRP A 174 1.71 -1.65 7.01
CA TRP A 174 1.31 -2.26 5.74
C TRP A 174 0.47 -3.52 5.95
N LYS A 175 0.81 -4.34 6.94
CA LYS A 175 0.02 -5.51 7.36
C LYS A 175 -1.35 -5.11 7.90
N TRP A 176 -1.43 -4.05 8.70
CA TRP A 176 -2.70 -3.52 9.19
C TRP A 176 -3.59 -3.02 8.05
N ASN A 177 -3.05 -2.22 7.12
CA ASN A 177 -3.82 -1.76 5.96
C ASN A 177 -4.27 -2.93 5.09
N LYS A 178 -3.43 -3.95 4.88
CA LYS A 178 -3.82 -5.19 4.20
C LYS A 178 -5.02 -5.83 4.90
N ALA A 179 -4.98 -5.98 6.22
CA ALA A 179 -6.10 -6.53 6.98
C ALA A 179 -7.39 -5.72 6.81
N LEU A 180 -7.32 -4.38 6.79
CA LEU A 180 -8.49 -3.53 6.56
C LEU A 180 -9.11 -3.78 5.18
N VAL A 181 -8.29 -3.91 4.13
CA VAL A 181 -8.76 -4.24 2.79
C VAL A 181 -9.39 -5.64 2.73
N LEU A 182 -8.80 -6.61 3.43
CA LEU A 182 -9.36 -7.97 3.52
C LEU A 182 -10.71 -7.99 4.27
N ILE A 183 -10.88 -7.19 5.33
CA ILE A 183 -12.17 -7.03 6.02
C ILE A 183 -13.21 -6.45 5.06
N GLN A 184 -12.84 -5.44 4.27
CA GLN A 184 -13.72 -4.85 3.26
C GLN A 184 -14.14 -5.89 2.22
N LEU A 185 -13.20 -6.68 1.70
CA LEU A 185 -13.50 -7.78 0.76
C LEU A 185 -14.38 -8.87 1.38
N ALA A 186 -14.13 -9.24 2.64
CA ALA A 186 -14.96 -10.21 3.35
C ALA A 186 -16.42 -9.74 3.44
N LYS A 187 -16.62 -8.45 3.73
CA LYS A 187 -17.94 -7.82 3.78
C LYS A 187 -18.59 -7.72 2.40
N ASP A 188 -17.88 -7.21 1.41
CA ASP A 188 -18.45 -6.95 0.09
C ASP A 188 -18.78 -8.24 -0.67
N LEU A 189 -17.90 -9.24 -0.56
CA LEU A 189 -18.03 -10.51 -1.28
C LEU A 189 -18.70 -11.61 -0.45
N GLN A 190 -18.92 -11.38 0.84
CA GLN A 190 -19.48 -12.36 1.78
C GLN A 190 -18.66 -13.67 1.80
N MET A 191 -17.33 -13.54 1.76
CA MET A 191 -16.38 -14.65 1.70
C MET A 191 -15.56 -14.75 2.99
N ALA A 192 -15.91 -15.74 3.82
CA ALA A 192 -15.27 -16.00 5.12
C ALA A 192 -13.72 -16.15 5.08
N PRO A 193 -13.09 -16.71 4.02
CA PRO A 193 -11.64 -16.82 3.99
C PRO A 193 -10.89 -15.48 4.04
N PHE A 194 -11.45 -14.39 3.49
CA PHE A 194 -10.84 -13.07 3.61
C PHE A 194 -10.83 -12.59 5.07
N MET A 195 -11.90 -12.85 5.81
CA MET A 195 -12.01 -12.49 7.23
C MET A 195 -10.97 -13.23 8.09
N ALA A 196 -10.79 -14.53 7.83
CA ALA A 196 -9.79 -15.33 8.53
C ALA A 196 -8.36 -14.82 8.26
N ASN A 197 -8.04 -14.50 7.00
CA ASN A 197 -6.74 -13.94 6.65
C ASN A 197 -6.54 -12.51 7.17
N ALA A 198 -7.60 -11.71 7.28
CA ALA A 198 -7.53 -10.42 7.95
C ALA A 198 -7.13 -10.55 9.42
N ALA A 199 -7.68 -11.52 10.14
CA ALA A 199 -7.32 -11.77 11.54
C ALA A 199 -5.84 -12.14 11.69
N ILE A 200 -5.34 -13.01 10.82
CA ILE A 200 -3.91 -13.38 10.77
C ILE A 200 -3.04 -12.14 10.49
N ALA A 201 -3.39 -11.33 9.49
CA ALA A 201 -2.65 -10.12 9.16
C ALA A 201 -2.65 -9.09 10.32
N LEU A 202 -3.72 -9.02 11.13
CA LEU A 202 -3.78 -8.18 12.32
C LEU A 202 -2.85 -8.69 13.43
N GLU A 203 -2.81 -10.00 13.66
CA GLU A 203 -1.88 -10.62 14.62
C GLU A 203 -0.43 -10.36 14.22
N GLU A 204 -0.09 -10.54 12.94
CA GLU A 204 1.24 -10.25 12.39
C GLU A 204 1.60 -8.76 12.48
N ALA A 205 0.64 -7.87 12.19
CA ALA A 205 0.82 -6.43 12.36
C ALA A 205 1.10 -6.08 13.81
N LEU A 206 0.33 -6.64 14.75
CA LEU A 206 0.48 -6.41 16.18
C LEU A 206 1.85 -6.89 16.69
N ALA A 207 2.29 -8.07 16.23
CA ALA A 207 3.58 -8.63 16.58
C ALA A 207 4.77 -7.84 16.03
N SER A 208 4.56 -7.12 14.91
CA SER A 208 5.60 -6.29 14.27
C SER A 208 5.68 -4.86 14.85
N CYS A 209 4.76 -4.46 15.74
CA CYS A 209 4.76 -3.12 16.33
C CYS A 209 5.95 -2.91 17.28
N GLY A 210 6.68 -1.83 17.09
CA GLY A 210 7.69 -1.34 18.04
C GLY A 210 7.08 -0.68 19.28
N GLU A 211 7.88 -0.52 20.33
CA GLU A 211 7.44 0.08 21.60
C GLU A 211 6.92 1.52 21.46
N HIS A 212 7.43 2.26 20.48
CA HIS A 212 7.07 3.66 20.20
C HIS A 212 5.77 3.81 19.40
N GLN A 213 5.24 2.73 18.81
CA GLN A 213 4.05 2.76 17.96
C GLN A 213 2.76 2.47 18.75
N GLN A 214 2.58 3.16 19.89
CA GLN A 214 1.46 2.90 20.79
C GLN A 214 0.10 3.18 20.16
N SER A 215 -0.01 4.26 19.37
CA SER A 215 -1.25 4.63 18.67
C SER A 215 -1.65 3.57 17.64
N LEU A 216 -0.70 3.17 16.76
CA LEU A 216 -0.90 2.08 15.81
C LEU A 216 -1.31 0.78 16.50
N LYS A 217 -0.63 0.41 17.60
CA LYS A 217 -0.95 -0.80 18.37
C LYS A 217 -2.39 -0.77 18.89
N ALA A 218 -2.82 0.36 19.44
CA ALA A 218 -4.20 0.54 19.90
C ALA A 218 -5.21 0.46 18.75
N ALA A 219 -4.88 1.03 17.59
CA ALA A 219 -5.72 0.99 16.40
C ALA A 219 -5.89 -0.45 15.86
N ILE A 220 -4.80 -1.22 15.75
CA ILE A 220 -4.84 -2.64 15.38
C ILE A 220 -5.71 -3.43 16.35
N GLN A 221 -5.50 -3.26 17.66
CA GLN A 221 -6.26 -3.98 18.67
C GLN A 221 -7.75 -3.63 18.61
N ASN A 222 -8.08 -2.36 18.37
CA ASN A 222 -9.45 -1.94 18.18
C ASN A 222 -10.05 -2.60 16.93
N THR A 223 -9.34 -2.63 15.80
CA THR A 223 -9.79 -3.35 14.59
C THR A 223 -10.04 -4.82 14.89
N MET A 224 -9.14 -5.51 15.60
CA MET A 224 -9.34 -6.92 15.99
C MET A 224 -10.61 -7.12 16.83
N ASN A 225 -10.91 -6.19 17.74
CA ASN A 225 -12.07 -6.29 18.61
C ASN A 225 -13.40 -6.01 17.88
N THR A 226 -13.36 -5.25 16.78
CA THR A 226 -14.56 -4.79 16.08
C THR A 226 -14.75 -5.45 14.71
N MET A 227 -13.75 -6.16 14.17
CA MET A 227 -13.79 -6.72 12.81
C MET A 227 -15.05 -7.57 12.55
N ASP A 228 -15.47 -8.39 13.51
CA ASP A 228 -16.67 -9.25 13.37
C ASP A 228 -17.96 -8.43 13.25
N SER A 229 -18.02 -7.26 13.89
CA SER A 229 -19.20 -6.39 13.84
C SER A 229 -19.44 -5.79 12.46
N TYR A 230 -18.42 -5.70 11.60
CA TYR A 230 -18.54 -5.11 10.26
C TYR A 230 -19.10 -6.06 9.20
N VAL A 231 -19.03 -7.37 9.44
CA VAL A 231 -19.48 -8.41 8.48
C VAL A 231 -20.95 -8.76 8.68
N PHE A 232 -21.47 -8.62 9.91
CA PHE A 232 -22.83 -9.03 10.27
C PHE A 232 -23.80 -7.87 10.54
N SER A 233 -23.43 -6.64 10.16
CA SER A 233 -24.26 -5.42 10.28
C SER A 233 -25.02 -5.09 9.00
#